data_AF-A0AA36BLB1-F1
#
_entry.id   AF-A0AA36BLB1-F1
#
_cell.length_a   1.000
_cell.length_b   1.000
_cell.length_c   1.000
_cell.angle_alpha   90.00
_cell.angle_beta   90.00
_cell.angle_gamma   90.00
#
_symmetry.space_group_name_H-M   'P 1'
#
loop_
_entity.id
_entity.type
_entity.pdbx_description
1 polymer ?
#
loop_
_entity_poly.entity_id
_entity_poly.type
_entity_poly.pdbx_seq_one_letter_code
_entity_poly.pdbx_strand_id
1 'polypeptide(L)'
;MPKRKRTVLTLTKMQLQNKRRLRAESSLQRQSQIAGGSAEVRAVAIDEGCLNKTDSNNDFNAFAHAFESSTDVLLPDIGNTPSSSRAGSVVSEQEHKQRLARAKATARAAESEVARSLRQKKDAVAKSADRASESEMQRQLRLNRNAETTANARASETTDERLSRLGEHGDSRYDVSSLSRSESGSSSQSMQHGGMPELFLGLSYNGTTGRLMVEVVKGSNFRNMAMNRAPDTYVKLTLMSPTGKEIARSKTSIRRGQPNPLFRETFVFQVALFQLPELTLMISVYNKRSMKRKEMIGWFALGMKSSGEEEQSHWNDMCENKGEEVQRWHVLLES
;
A
#
# COMPACT_ATOMS: atom_id res chain seq x y z
N MET A 1 -29.70 62.57 -14.71
CA MET A 1 -30.29 61.32 -14.18
C MET A 1 -29.20 60.27 -13.90
N PRO A 2 -28.75 60.07 -12.64
CA PRO A 2 -28.06 58.82 -12.28
C PRO A 2 -28.60 58.24 -10.95
N LYS A 3 -29.56 57.30 -11.01
CA LYS A 3 -30.09 56.61 -9.82
C LYS A 3 -29.98 55.08 -9.86
N ARG A 4 -29.29 54.47 -10.83
CA ARG A 4 -29.24 53.00 -10.98
C ARG A 4 -27.94 52.30 -10.51
N LYS A 5 -26.87 53.02 -10.15
CA LYS A 5 -25.60 52.39 -9.75
C LYS A 5 -25.38 52.24 -8.23
N ARG A 6 -26.22 52.85 -7.37
CA ARG A 6 -26.08 52.73 -5.89
C ARG A 6 -26.78 51.51 -5.29
N THR A 7 -27.82 50.97 -5.92
CA THR A 7 -28.64 49.88 -5.36
C THR A 7 -27.98 48.49 -5.43
N VAL A 8 -27.08 48.26 -6.40
CA VAL A 8 -26.44 46.94 -6.58
C VAL A 8 -25.31 46.70 -5.56
N LEU A 9 -24.64 47.77 -5.11
CA LEU A 9 -23.55 47.71 -4.12
C LEU A 9 -24.03 47.48 -2.68
N THR A 10 -25.26 47.90 -2.35
CA THR A 10 -25.86 47.65 -1.02
C THR A 10 -26.37 46.21 -0.89
N LEU A 11 -26.94 45.64 -1.95
CA LEU A 11 -27.43 44.25 -1.96
C LEU A 11 -26.31 43.23 -1.76
N THR A 12 -25.12 43.44 -2.35
CA THR A 12 -23.99 42.52 -2.18
C THR A 12 -23.38 42.59 -0.78
N LYS A 13 -23.33 43.77 -0.15
CA LYS A 13 -22.86 43.91 1.23
C LYS A 13 -23.81 43.25 2.23
N MET A 14 -25.11 43.39 2.02
CA MET A 14 -26.13 42.78 2.89
C MET A 14 -26.13 41.24 2.80
N GLN A 15 -25.92 40.68 1.61
CA GLN A 15 -25.79 39.23 1.40
C GLN A 15 -24.52 38.65 2.07
N LEU A 16 -23.41 39.39 2.03
CA LEU A 16 -22.17 38.97 2.69
C LEU A 16 -22.27 39.02 4.23
N GLN A 17 -23.00 40.01 4.76
CA GLN A 17 -23.22 40.16 6.19
C GLN A 17 -24.17 39.09 6.74
N ASN A 18 -25.23 38.72 6.00
CA ASN A 18 -26.09 37.59 6.34
C ASN A 18 -25.35 36.25 6.31
N LYS A 19 -24.43 36.05 5.35
CA LYS A 19 -23.61 34.82 5.27
C LYS A 19 -22.62 34.69 6.44
N ARG A 20 -22.12 35.82 6.97
CA ARG A 20 -21.27 35.84 8.17
C ARG A 20 -22.08 35.58 9.44
N ARG A 21 -23.30 36.11 9.53
CA ARG A 21 -24.21 35.90 10.66
C ARG A 21 -24.68 34.44 10.77
N LEU A 22 -25.06 33.81 9.66
CA LEU A 22 -25.43 32.40 9.61
C LEU A 22 -24.28 31.44 9.98
N ARG A 23 -23.03 31.82 9.72
CA ARG A 23 -21.84 31.04 10.16
C ARG A 23 -21.58 31.17 11.67
N ALA A 24 -21.89 32.34 12.26
CA ALA A 24 -21.74 32.56 13.69
C ALA A 24 -22.84 31.81 14.49
N GLU A 25 -24.08 31.85 14.02
CA GLU A 25 -25.20 31.12 14.64
C GLU A 25 -24.99 29.60 14.56
N SER A 26 -24.50 29.07 13.42
CA SER A 26 -24.15 27.64 13.30
C SER A 26 -22.96 27.21 14.19
N SER A 27 -22.10 28.14 14.61
CA SER A 27 -20.97 27.83 15.49
C SER A 27 -21.39 27.84 16.96
N LEU A 28 -22.31 28.72 17.36
CA LEU A 28 -22.89 28.75 18.71
C LEU A 28 -23.79 27.54 18.98
N GLN A 29 -24.53 27.06 17.97
CA GLN A 29 -25.39 25.88 18.08
C GLN A 29 -24.61 24.56 18.16
N ARG A 30 -23.35 24.55 17.69
CA ARG A 30 -22.41 23.44 17.91
C ARG A 30 -21.75 23.45 19.29
N GLN A 31 -21.63 24.61 19.94
CA GLN A 31 -21.11 24.70 21.31
C GLN A 31 -22.18 24.34 22.36
N SER A 32 -23.46 24.61 22.11
CA SER A 32 -24.54 24.25 23.05
C SER A 32 -24.83 22.73 23.12
N GLN A 33 -24.43 21.93 22.12
CA GLN A 33 -24.59 20.48 22.13
C GLN A 33 -23.48 19.73 22.89
N ILE A 34 -22.41 20.42 23.30
CA ILE A 34 -21.29 19.78 24.04
C ILE A 34 -21.47 19.94 25.56
N ALA A 35 -22.36 20.83 26.03
CA ALA A 35 -22.57 21.11 27.45
C ALA A 35 -23.82 20.46 28.08
N GLY A 36 -24.59 19.66 27.33
CA GLY A 36 -25.87 19.10 27.77
C GLY A 36 -25.91 17.58 27.71
N GLY A 37 -25.11 16.90 28.53
CA GLY A 37 -25.08 15.43 28.59
C GLY A 37 -24.42 14.91 29.87
N SER A 38 -24.98 15.25 31.02
CA SER A 38 -24.68 14.60 32.30
C SER A 38 -25.89 13.76 32.70
N ALA A 39 -25.73 12.44 32.79
CA ALA A 39 -26.54 11.58 33.65
C ALA A 39 -25.80 10.24 33.90
N GLU A 40 -25.25 10.16 35.11
CA GLU A 40 -25.49 9.06 36.05
C GLU A 40 -24.94 7.65 35.71
N VAL A 41 -23.78 7.32 36.28
CA VAL A 41 -23.44 5.94 36.63
C VAL A 41 -23.02 5.89 38.09
N ARG A 42 -23.86 5.22 38.89
CA ARG A 42 -23.66 4.92 40.30
C ARG A 42 -22.38 4.11 40.50
N ALA A 43 -21.56 4.55 41.43
CA ALA A 43 -20.46 3.79 41.98
C ALA A 43 -21.01 2.64 42.84
N VAL A 44 -20.54 1.42 42.59
CA VAL A 44 -20.58 0.31 43.54
C VAL A 44 -19.14 0.02 43.89
N ALA A 45 -18.80 0.27 45.16
CA ALA A 45 -17.54 -0.11 45.77
C ALA A 45 -17.51 -1.63 45.95
N ILE A 46 -16.42 -2.26 45.54
CA ILE A 46 -15.97 -3.54 46.10
C ILE A 46 -14.50 -3.36 46.42
N ASP A 47 -14.24 -3.29 47.71
CA ASP A 47 -12.93 -3.42 48.34
C ASP A 47 -12.57 -4.91 48.38
N GLU A 48 -11.31 -5.24 48.11
CA GLU A 48 -10.57 -6.40 48.62
C GLU A 48 -9.15 -6.40 47.99
N GLY A 49 -8.18 -5.96 48.79
CA GLY A 49 -7.08 -6.83 49.21
C GLY A 49 -6.02 -7.26 48.20
N CYS A 50 -4.89 -6.53 48.24
CA CYS A 50 -3.49 -6.97 48.10
C CYS A 50 -3.21 -8.42 47.61
N LEU A 51 -2.35 -8.55 46.59
CA LEU A 51 -1.16 -9.40 46.70
C LEU A 51 -0.12 -9.11 45.59
N ASN A 52 1.03 -8.60 46.03
CA ASN A 52 2.40 -8.79 45.54
C ASN A 52 2.63 -9.30 44.10
N LYS A 53 3.30 -8.48 43.28
CA LYS A 53 4.22 -9.00 42.25
C LYS A 53 5.55 -8.26 42.30
N THR A 54 6.54 -9.02 42.77
CA THR A 54 7.97 -8.80 42.71
C THR A 54 8.49 -8.79 41.28
N ASP A 55 9.51 -7.96 41.07
CA ASP A 55 10.42 -7.96 39.94
C ASP A 55 11.05 -9.34 39.70
N SER A 56 11.15 -9.75 38.43
CA SER A 56 12.25 -10.60 37.97
C SER A 56 12.37 -10.55 36.44
N ASN A 57 13.29 -9.70 35.98
CA ASN A 57 14.02 -9.88 34.73
C ASN A 57 14.93 -11.12 34.88
N ASN A 58 14.67 -12.17 34.10
CA ASN A 58 15.63 -13.14 33.56
C ASN A 58 14.83 -14.38 33.18
N ASP A 59 14.80 -14.70 31.88
CA ASP A 59 14.79 -16.08 31.37
C ASP A 59 14.62 -16.06 29.86
N PHE A 60 15.73 -15.92 29.13
CA PHE A 60 15.78 -16.32 27.72
C PHE A 60 17.23 -16.62 27.31
N ASN A 61 17.85 -17.62 27.93
CA ASN A 61 19.07 -18.23 27.38
C ASN A 61 19.32 -19.63 27.94
N ALA A 62 18.57 -20.63 27.45
CA ALA A 62 18.87 -22.04 27.72
C ALA A 62 18.23 -22.95 26.67
N PHE A 63 18.73 -22.96 25.43
CA PHE A 63 18.50 -24.10 24.52
C PHE A 63 19.49 -24.13 23.35
N ALA A 64 20.76 -24.41 23.62
CA ALA A 64 21.72 -24.84 22.58
C ALA A 64 23.04 -25.34 23.18
N HIS A 65 23.03 -26.44 23.96
CA HIS A 65 24.25 -27.24 24.18
C HIS A 65 23.86 -28.65 24.62
N ALA A 66 23.89 -29.60 23.68
CA ALA A 66 24.24 -31.00 23.91
C ALA A 66 24.16 -31.75 22.57
N PHE A 67 25.32 -31.97 21.96
CA PHE A 67 25.54 -33.09 21.05
C PHE A 67 26.70 -33.90 21.64
N GLU A 68 26.67 -35.21 21.38
CA GLU A 68 27.63 -36.27 21.72
C GLU A 68 27.47 -37.03 23.05
N SER A 69 26.60 -38.06 22.97
CA SER A 69 26.95 -39.49 22.98
C SER A 69 27.90 -40.01 24.07
N SER A 70 27.40 -40.96 24.88
CA SER A 70 28.21 -42.05 25.41
C SER A 70 27.47 -43.38 25.23
N THR A 71 28.05 -44.25 24.40
CA THR A 71 27.71 -45.67 24.27
C THR A 71 28.63 -46.46 25.20
N ASP A 72 28.08 -47.12 26.22
CA ASP A 72 28.79 -48.08 27.07
C ASP A 72 28.71 -49.49 26.46
N VAL A 73 29.86 -50.07 26.09
CA VAL A 73 30.01 -51.53 25.98
C VAL A 73 31.42 -51.94 26.45
N LEU A 74 31.45 -52.59 27.62
CA LEU A 74 32.34 -53.68 28.11
C LEU A 74 33.84 -53.72 27.71
N LEU A 75 34.68 -53.65 28.76
CA LEU A 75 36.05 -54.20 28.86
C LEU A 75 36.04 -55.75 28.90
N PRO A 76 37.09 -56.45 28.44
CA PRO A 76 38.25 -56.71 29.31
C PRO A 76 39.65 -56.71 28.64
N ASP A 77 40.58 -56.13 29.39
CA ASP A 77 41.93 -56.60 29.79
C ASP A 77 43.11 -56.83 28.80
N ILE A 78 44.31 -56.55 29.35
CA ILE A 78 45.69 -56.88 28.95
C ILE A 78 46.46 -55.91 28.02
N GLY A 79 47.44 -55.19 28.60
CA GLY A 79 48.84 -55.18 28.14
C GLY A 79 49.34 -54.02 27.25
N ASN A 80 50.23 -53.20 27.85
CA ASN A 80 51.39 -52.49 27.26
C ASN A 80 51.26 -51.71 25.90
N THR A 81 51.60 -50.42 25.95
CA THR A 81 51.97 -49.54 24.82
C THR A 81 53.22 -50.01 24.04
N PRO A 82 53.62 -49.46 22.87
CA PRO A 82 53.04 -48.35 22.07
C PRO A 82 52.98 -48.59 20.54
N SER A 83 52.48 -47.56 19.83
CA SER A 83 52.74 -47.21 18.42
C SER A 83 51.94 -47.98 17.34
N SER A 84 50.98 -47.28 16.72
CA SER A 84 51.14 -46.79 15.34
C SER A 84 49.82 -46.22 14.83
N SER A 85 49.86 -44.93 14.49
CA SER A 85 49.11 -44.30 13.40
C SER A 85 47.62 -44.65 13.23
N ARG A 86 46.74 -43.87 13.86
CA ARG A 86 45.39 -43.67 13.32
C ARG A 86 45.27 -42.23 12.84
N ALA A 87 45.25 -42.07 11.52
CA ALA A 87 45.05 -40.83 10.81
C ALA A 87 43.77 -40.13 11.30
N GLY A 88 43.94 -39.05 12.10
CA GLY A 88 42.88 -38.11 12.41
C GLY A 88 42.81 -37.05 11.33
N SER A 89 41.80 -37.16 10.46
CA SER A 89 41.49 -36.21 9.39
C SER A 89 41.34 -34.80 9.94
N VAL A 90 42.32 -33.93 9.71
CA VAL A 90 42.19 -32.48 9.88
C VAL A 90 41.26 -31.98 8.77
N VAL A 91 39.94 -32.04 9.00
CA VAL A 91 38.97 -31.40 8.11
C VAL A 91 39.14 -29.89 8.29
N SER A 92 39.45 -29.19 7.20
CA SER A 92 39.69 -27.75 7.23
C SER A 92 38.43 -27.00 7.70
N GLU A 93 38.60 -25.89 8.40
CA GLU A 93 37.47 -25.06 8.90
C GLU A 93 36.50 -24.66 7.77
N GLN A 94 37.04 -24.48 6.56
CA GLN A 94 36.28 -24.18 5.35
C GLN A 94 35.41 -25.36 4.90
N GLU A 95 35.92 -26.58 4.96
CA GLU A 95 35.13 -27.79 4.67
C GLU A 95 34.04 -27.99 5.73
N HIS A 96 34.33 -27.73 7.01
CA HIS A 96 33.31 -27.81 8.05
C HIS A 96 32.17 -26.80 7.81
N LYS A 97 32.50 -25.54 7.49
CA LYS A 97 31.52 -24.51 7.11
C LYS A 97 30.71 -24.92 5.87
N GLN A 98 31.36 -25.50 4.87
CA GLN A 98 30.69 -25.95 3.65
C GLN A 98 29.76 -27.14 3.91
N ARG A 99 30.16 -28.10 4.76
CA ARG A 99 29.32 -29.23 5.19
C ARG A 99 28.08 -28.74 5.93
N LEU A 100 28.23 -27.78 6.85
CA LEU A 100 27.11 -27.19 7.57
C LEU A 100 26.16 -26.44 6.64
N ALA A 101 26.68 -25.68 5.67
CA ALA A 101 25.87 -24.97 4.69
C ALA A 101 25.05 -25.95 3.82
N ARG A 102 25.67 -27.05 3.39
CA ARG A 102 24.99 -28.12 2.63
C ARG A 102 23.89 -28.79 3.44
N ALA A 103 24.18 -29.19 4.68
CA ALA A 103 23.19 -29.80 5.57
C ALA A 103 22.00 -28.88 5.85
N LYS A 104 22.25 -27.57 6.01
CA LYS A 104 21.18 -26.56 6.12
C LYS A 104 20.36 -26.50 4.83
N ALA A 105 20.98 -26.44 3.66
CA ALA A 105 20.27 -26.39 2.39
C ALA A 105 19.37 -27.63 2.16
N THR A 106 19.86 -28.82 2.47
CA THR A 106 19.09 -30.06 2.35
C THR A 106 17.90 -30.09 3.31
N ALA A 107 18.08 -29.64 4.56
CA ALA A 107 16.97 -29.52 5.50
C ALA A 107 15.90 -28.56 5.00
N ARG A 108 16.29 -27.40 4.43
CA ARG A 108 15.35 -26.42 3.85
C ARG A 108 14.60 -26.94 2.62
N ALA A 109 15.24 -27.80 1.82
CA ALA A 109 14.62 -28.42 0.66
C ALA A 109 13.56 -29.46 1.06
N ALA A 110 13.77 -30.16 2.18
CA ALA A 110 12.86 -31.17 2.71
C ALA A 110 11.66 -30.62 3.52
N GLU A 111 11.62 -29.31 3.80
CA GLU A 111 10.51 -28.70 4.54
C GLU A 111 9.19 -28.72 3.76
N SER A 112 8.09 -28.94 4.49
CA SER A 112 6.73 -28.75 3.96
C SER A 112 6.48 -27.29 3.61
N GLU A 113 5.53 -27.03 2.71
CA GLU A 113 5.19 -25.67 2.27
C GLU A 113 4.76 -24.75 3.43
N VAL A 114 4.00 -25.29 4.38
CA VAL A 114 3.57 -24.57 5.59
C VAL A 114 4.77 -24.22 6.48
N ALA A 115 5.69 -25.18 6.71
CA ALA A 115 6.90 -24.93 7.49
C ALA A 115 7.81 -23.90 6.80
N ARG A 116 7.94 -23.98 5.48
CA ARG A 116 8.69 -23.03 4.65
C ARG A 116 8.11 -21.63 4.74
N SER A 117 6.79 -21.48 4.65
CA SER A 117 6.07 -20.21 4.76
C SER A 117 6.24 -19.59 6.16
N LEU A 118 6.07 -20.37 7.22
CA LEU A 118 6.29 -19.90 8.60
C LEU A 118 7.73 -19.45 8.85
N ARG A 119 8.72 -20.21 8.36
CA ARG A 119 10.14 -19.84 8.46
C ARG A 119 10.43 -18.55 7.69
N GLN A 120 9.95 -18.42 6.45
CA GLN A 120 10.12 -17.20 5.65
C GLN A 120 9.53 -15.97 6.34
N LYS A 121 8.33 -16.10 6.93
CA LYS A 121 7.71 -15.02 7.72
C LYS A 121 8.58 -14.65 8.93
N LYS A 122 9.07 -15.63 9.70
CA LYS A 122 9.96 -15.39 10.85
C LYS A 122 11.29 -14.72 10.43
N ASP A 123 11.92 -15.22 9.37
CA ASP A 123 13.17 -14.67 8.83
C ASP A 123 12.99 -13.23 8.32
N ALA A 124 11.84 -12.93 7.71
CA ALA A 124 11.50 -11.59 7.24
C ALA A 124 11.35 -10.62 8.42
N VAL A 125 10.64 -11.03 9.48
CA VAL A 125 10.43 -10.22 10.69
C VAL A 125 11.75 -9.95 11.41
N ALA A 126 12.59 -10.95 11.61
CA ALA A 126 13.92 -10.79 12.22
C ALA A 126 14.77 -9.79 11.41
N LYS A 127 14.88 -9.98 10.09
CA LYS A 127 15.62 -9.07 9.22
C LYS A 127 15.03 -7.66 9.19
N SER A 128 13.72 -7.48 9.35
CA SER A 128 13.13 -6.13 9.45
C SER A 128 13.44 -5.46 10.78
N ALA A 129 13.47 -6.22 11.88
CA ALA A 129 13.85 -5.72 13.20
C ALA A 129 15.33 -5.28 13.21
N ASP A 130 16.23 -6.09 12.64
CA ASP A 130 17.66 -5.75 12.52
C ASP A 130 17.88 -4.50 11.65
N ARG A 131 17.08 -4.31 10.60
CA ARG A 131 17.14 -3.10 9.76
C ARG A 131 16.59 -1.86 10.44
N ALA A 132 15.66 -2.03 11.38
CA ALA A 132 15.07 -0.93 12.13
C ALA A 132 15.99 -0.42 13.25
N SER A 133 16.87 -1.29 13.78
CA SER A 133 17.88 -0.95 14.78
C SER A 133 19.24 -0.54 14.19
N GLU A 134 19.38 -0.55 12.86
CA GLU A 134 20.62 -0.27 12.13
C GLU A 134 21.01 1.22 12.25
N SER A 135 22.27 1.50 12.61
CA SER A 135 22.82 2.87 12.53
C SER A 135 22.92 3.34 11.08
N GLU A 136 22.87 4.65 10.84
CA GLU A 136 23.00 5.23 9.49
C GLU A 136 24.28 4.77 8.76
N MET A 137 25.39 4.62 9.50
CA MET A 137 26.65 4.09 8.95
C MET A 137 26.53 2.62 8.54
N GLN A 138 25.89 1.79 9.37
CA GLN A 138 25.67 0.37 9.06
C GLN A 138 24.76 0.22 7.83
N ARG A 139 23.71 1.04 7.77
CA ARG A 139 22.77 1.09 6.63
C ARG A 139 23.50 1.41 5.33
N GLN A 140 24.41 2.39 5.36
CA GLN A 140 25.21 2.75 4.20
C GLN A 140 26.13 1.61 3.75
N LEU A 141 26.81 0.96 4.69
CA LEU A 141 27.67 -0.20 4.39
C LEU A 141 26.88 -1.36 3.77
N ARG A 142 25.69 -1.66 4.31
CA ARG A 142 24.82 -2.71 3.78
C ARG A 142 24.34 -2.38 2.36
N LEU A 143 23.93 -1.14 2.10
CA LEU A 143 23.53 -0.70 0.76
C LEU A 143 24.68 -0.83 -0.25
N ASN A 144 25.88 -0.39 0.13
CA ASN A 144 27.07 -0.51 -0.73
C ASN A 144 27.39 -1.98 -1.02
N ARG A 145 27.36 -2.85 0.00
CA ARG A 145 27.59 -4.29 -0.17
C ARG A 145 26.56 -4.95 -1.09
N ASN A 146 25.29 -4.58 -0.96
CA ASN A 146 24.24 -5.08 -1.83
C ASN A 146 24.44 -4.60 -3.28
N ALA A 147 24.78 -3.33 -3.47
CA ALA A 147 25.08 -2.78 -4.79
C ALA A 147 26.26 -3.51 -5.44
N GLU A 148 27.35 -3.73 -4.69
CA GLU A 148 28.53 -4.47 -5.13
C GLU A 148 28.21 -5.92 -5.48
N THR A 149 27.47 -6.63 -4.62
CA THR A 149 27.04 -8.01 -4.90
C THR A 149 26.24 -8.09 -6.19
N THR A 150 25.34 -7.12 -6.41
CA THR A 150 24.51 -7.08 -7.61
C THR A 150 25.31 -6.67 -8.84
N ALA A 151 26.34 -5.84 -8.69
CA ALA A 151 27.26 -5.50 -9.77
C ALA A 151 28.13 -6.70 -10.17
N ASN A 152 28.65 -7.44 -9.19
CA ASN A 152 29.47 -8.63 -9.42
C ASN A 152 28.66 -9.75 -10.08
N ALA A 153 27.42 -9.99 -9.63
CA ALA A 153 26.53 -10.94 -10.29
C ALA A 153 26.30 -10.59 -11.77
N ARG A 154 26.09 -9.29 -12.06
CA ARG A 154 25.91 -8.80 -13.44
C ARG A 154 27.19 -8.82 -14.27
N ALA A 155 28.36 -8.73 -13.64
CA ALA A 155 29.65 -8.83 -14.32
C ALA A 155 29.95 -10.28 -14.73
N SER A 156 29.41 -11.26 -13.99
CA SER A 156 29.52 -12.69 -14.32
C SER A 156 28.38 -13.22 -15.21
N GLU A 157 27.37 -12.41 -15.54
CA GLU A 157 26.25 -12.81 -16.40
C GLU A 157 26.74 -13.11 -17.82
N THR A 158 26.34 -14.27 -18.34
CA THR A 158 26.50 -14.58 -19.77
C THR A 158 25.53 -13.77 -20.63
N THR A 159 25.82 -13.66 -21.93
CA THR A 159 24.95 -12.90 -22.85
C THR A 159 23.52 -13.44 -22.87
N ASP A 160 23.30 -14.74 -22.76
CA ASP A 160 21.97 -15.35 -22.70
C ASP A 160 21.24 -15.10 -21.36
N GLU A 161 21.95 -15.08 -20.23
CA GLU A 161 21.37 -14.69 -18.93
C GLU A 161 21.00 -13.20 -18.92
N ARG A 162 21.81 -12.38 -19.58
CA ARG A 162 21.54 -10.95 -19.76
C ARG A 162 20.36 -10.73 -20.71
N LEU A 163 20.23 -11.53 -21.77
CA LEU A 163 19.12 -11.48 -22.71
C LEU A 163 17.81 -12.01 -22.11
N SER A 164 17.84 -13.06 -21.29
CA SER A 164 16.63 -13.52 -20.59
C SER A 164 16.15 -12.52 -19.54
N ARG A 165 17.07 -11.82 -18.86
CA ARG A 165 16.73 -10.72 -17.93
C ARG A 165 16.19 -9.46 -18.64
N LEU A 166 16.57 -9.23 -19.89
CA LEU A 166 16.14 -8.08 -20.70
C LEU A 166 15.01 -8.42 -21.70
N GLY A 167 14.73 -9.70 -21.89
CA GLY A 167 13.89 -10.26 -22.94
C GLY A 167 12.53 -10.71 -22.43
N GLU A 168 11.80 -9.81 -21.79
CA GLU A 168 10.34 -9.78 -21.94
C GLU A 168 10.02 -8.43 -22.56
N HIS A 169 10.00 -8.40 -23.90
CA HIS A 169 9.34 -7.45 -24.81
C HIS A 169 10.21 -7.36 -26.08
N GLY A 170 9.93 -8.28 -27.00
CA GLY A 170 10.61 -8.33 -28.29
C GLY A 170 9.72 -8.94 -29.35
N ASP A 171 8.72 -8.17 -29.80
CA ASP A 171 8.66 -7.94 -31.24
C ASP A 171 8.15 -6.54 -31.57
N SER A 172 9.09 -5.64 -31.83
CA SER A 172 9.02 -4.72 -32.97
C SER A 172 10.37 -4.00 -33.04
N ARG A 173 11.09 -4.24 -34.13
CA ARG A 173 12.20 -3.41 -34.59
C ARG A 173 11.71 -1.96 -34.79
N TYR A 174 12.69 -1.03 -34.90
CA TYR A 174 12.60 0.43 -35.16
C TYR A 174 11.87 1.23 -34.05
N ASP A 175 12.50 2.12 -33.28
CA ASP A 175 13.41 3.21 -33.66
C ASP A 175 14.28 3.66 -32.45
N VAL A 176 15.47 4.18 -32.75
CA VAL A 176 16.46 4.69 -31.81
C VAL A 176 16.36 6.21 -31.71
N SER A 177 15.79 6.76 -30.63
CA SER A 177 16.22 8.09 -30.16
C SER A 177 15.72 8.50 -28.76
N SER A 178 16.72 8.79 -27.93
CA SER A 178 16.74 9.74 -26.80
C SER A 178 16.08 9.36 -25.47
N LEU A 179 16.95 8.81 -24.64
CA LEU A 179 17.04 8.90 -23.19
C LEU A 179 16.52 10.23 -22.60
N SER A 180 15.59 10.12 -21.65
CA SER A 180 15.64 10.93 -20.43
C SER A 180 15.08 10.15 -19.23
N ARG A 181 16.02 9.58 -18.48
CA ARG A 181 16.10 9.39 -17.02
C ARG A 181 14.85 8.86 -16.29
N SER A 182 15.04 7.63 -15.80
CA SER A 182 14.28 6.83 -14.86
C SER A 182 13.72 7.61 -13.65
N GLU A 183 12.45 7.36 -13.33
CA GLU A 183 11.99 7.25 -11.95
C GLU A 183 11.41 5.84 -11.75
N SER A 184 12.23 4.96 -11.18
CA SER A 184 11.78 3.68 -10.67
C SER A 184 11.10 3.90 -9.32
N GLY A 185 9.79 3.68 -9.27
CA GLY A 185 9.02 3.56 -8.05
C GLY A 185 7.81 2.69 -8.32
N SER A 186 8.00 1.37 -8.27
CA SER A 186 6.97 0.32 -8.17
C SER A 186 5.58 0.74 -8.64
N SER A 187 5.39 0.92 -9.95
CA SER A 187 4.07 1.25 -10.48
C SER A 187 3.28 -0.03 -10.62
N SER A 188 2.18 -0.18 -9.88
CA SER A 188 1.02 -0.98 -10.30
C SER A 188 0.83 -0.70 -11.80
N GLN A 189 1.17 -1.67 -12.65
CA GLN A 189 1.50 -1.42 -14.07
C GLN A 189 0.22 -1.21 -14.87
N SER A 190 0.10 -0.10 -15.61
CA SER A 190 -1.08 0.22 -16.45
C SER A 190 -0.99 -0.34 -17.87
N MET A 191 -0.32 -1.48 -18.07
CA MET A 191 0.14 -1.89 -19.41
C MET A 191 -0.69 -3.01 -20.05
N GLN A 192 -1.93 -3.23 -19.60
CA GLN A 192 -2.78 -4.31 -20.13
C GLN A 192 -3.76 -3.85 -21.22
N HIS A 193 -4.15 -2.57 -21.24
CA HIS A 193 -5.25 -2.09 -22.10
C HIS A 193 -4.82 -1.24 -23.31
N GLY A 194 -3.65 -1.52 -23.90
CA GLY A 194 -3.33 -1.06 -25.25
C GLY A 194 -3.35 0.46 -25.48
N GLY A 195 -3.08 1.28 -24.46
CA GLY A 195 -3.08 2.74 -24.57
C GLY A 195 -4.42 3.42 -24.27
N MET A 196 -5.43 2.67 -23.82
CA MET A 196 -6.69 3.24 -23.35
C MET A 196 -6.49 4.10 -22.08
N PRO A 197 -7.30 5.15 -21.87
CA PRO A 197 -7.21 5.97 -20.68
C PRO A 197 -7.67 5.18 -19.44
N GLU A 198 -6.87 5.21 -18.37
CA GLU A 198 -7.11 4.41 -17.16
C GLU A 198 -6.89 5.22 -15.89
N LEU A 199 -7.53 4.83 -14.80
CA LEU A 199 -7.36 5.43 -13.48
C LEU A 199 -7.04 4.38 -12.41
N PHE A 200 -5.99 4.62 -11.65
CA PHE A 200 -5.63 3.82 -10.48
C PHE A 200 -6.28 4.41 -9.23
N LEU A 201 -7.12 3.61 -8.59
CA LEU A 201 -8.01 4.04 -7.52
C LEU A 201 -7.95 3.06 -6.35
N GLY A 202 -7.93 3.59 -5.13
CA GLY A 202 -8.03 2.86 -3.87
C GLY A 202 -9.41 2.99 -3.23
N LEU A 203 -9.94 1.90 -2.69
CA LEU A 203 -11.20 1.84 -1.95
C LEU A 203 -10.98 1.15 -0.60
N SER A 204 -11.53 1.74 0.46
CA SER A 204 -11.70 1.07 1.75
C SER A 204 -12.98 1.51 2.42
N TYR A 205 -13.62 0.60 3.15
CA TYR A 205 -14.79 0.92 3.94
C TYR A 205 -14.67 0.43 5.36
N ASN A 206 -14.84 1.36 6.31
CA ASN A 206 -14.88 1.04 7.73
C ASN A 206 -16.33 0.98 8.20
N GLY A 207 -16.87 -0.23 8.38
CA GLY A 207 -18.26 -0.47 8.80
C GLY A 207 -18.58 0.03 10.21
N THR A 208 -17.59 0.12 11.10
CA THR A 208 -17.77 0.65 12.47
C THR A 208 -18.01 2.16 12.47
N THR A 209 -17.30 2.89 11.62
CA THR A 209 -17.37 4.36 11.54
C THR A 209 -18.27 4.85 10.40
N GLY A 210 -18.71 3.96 9.50
CA GLY A 210 -19.48 4.28 8.32
C GLY A 210 -18.71 5.14 7.30
N ARG A 211 -17.39 4.95 7.19
CA ARG A 211 -16.53 5.77 6.32
C ARG A 211 -16.15 4.98 5.08
N LEU A 212 -16.65 5.42 3.93
CA LEU A 212 -16.15 5.01 2.61
C LEU A 212 -15.03 5.95 2.20
N MET A 213 -13.81 5.44 2.10
CA MET A 213 -12.65 6.18 1.66
C MET A 213 -12.32 5.81 0.21
N VAL A 214 -12.06 6.84 -0.60
CA VAL A 214 -11.72 6.70 -2.01
C VAL A 214 -10.43 7.47 -2.27
N GLU A 215 -9.34 6.76 -2.58
CA GLU A 215 -8.07 7.36 -2.98
C GLU A 215 -7.98 7.42 -4.50
N VAL A 216 -7.92 8.64 -5.05
CA VAL A 216 -7.55 8.82 -6.46
C VAL A 216 -6.03 8.92 -6.52
N VAL A 217 -5.36 7.87 -6.99
CA VAL A 217 -3.90 7.77 -6.92
C VAL A 217 -3.26 8.41 -8.14
N LYS A 218 -3.48 7.86 -9.33
CA LYS A 218 -2.87 8.32 -10.60
C LYS A 218 -3.75 7.96 -11.80
N GLY A 219 -3.60 8.72 -12.88
CA GLY A 219 -4.15 8.39 -14.19
C GLY A 219 -3.06 7.93 -15.15
N SER A 220 -3.46 7.19 -16.19
CA SER A 220 -2.60 6.78 -17.30
C SER A 220 -3.29 7.07 -18.62
N ASN A 221 -2.49 7.40 -19.64
CA ASN A 221 -2.95 7.56 -21.03
C ASN A 221 -4.10 8.55 -21.26
N PHE A 222 -4.17 9.65 -20.50
CA PHE A 222 -5.18 10.69 -20.73
C PHE A 222 -4.91 11.55 -21.97
N ARG A 223 -3.93 11.18 -22.79
CA ARG A 223 -3.57 11.96 -23.98
C ARG A 223 -4.61 11.77 -25.07
N ASN A 224 -5.20 12.88 -25.53
CA ASN A 224 -5.95 12.88 -26.78
C ASN A 224 -4.96 13.04 -27.94
N MET A 225 -4.89 12.06 -28.85
CA MET A 225 -3.98 12.07 -30.00
C MET A 225 -4.27 13.22 -30.98
N ALA A 226 -5.48 13.79 -30.96
CA ALA A 226 -5.82 14.99 -31.76
C ALA A 226 -5.30 16.30 -31.14
N MET A 227 -4.74 16.27 -29.93
CA MET A 227 -4.24 17.47 -29.23
C MET A 227 -2.72 17.44 -29.12
N ASN A 228 -2.07 18.51 -29.60
CA ASN A 228 -0.61 18.68 -29.49
C ASN A 228 -0.11 18.82 -28.04
N ARG A 229 -1.00 19.02 -27.07
CA ARG A 229 -0.65 19.21 -25.66
C ARG A 229 -1.42 18.24 -24.77
N ALA A 230 -0.75 17.71 -23.75
CA ALA A 230 -1.39 16.93 -22.70
C ALA A 230 -2.50 17.75 -21.98
N PRO A 231 -3.61 17.11 -21.57
CA PRO A 231 -4.75 17.82 -20.98
C PRO A 231 -4.48 18.32 -19.55
N ASP A 232 -5.30 19.28 -19.14
CA ASP A 232 -5.40 19.71 -17.75
C ASP A 232 -6.53 18.91 -17.09
N THR A 233 -6.20 17.93 -16.26
CA THR A 233 -7.16 16.91 -15.81
C THR A 233 -7.59 17.08 -14.36
N TYR A 234 -8.83 16.71 -14.06
CA TYR A 234 -9.31 16.48 -12.71
C TYR A 234 -10.32 15.34 -12.70
N VAL A 235 -10.44 14.66 -11.57
CA VAL A 235 -11.39 13.57 -11.36
C VAL A 235 -12.56 14.08 -10.54
N LYS A 236 -13.78 13.76 -10.96
CA LYS A 236 -15.02 14.03 -10.23
C LYS A 236 -15.55 12.72 -9.68
N LEU A 237 -15.82 12.69 -8.39
CA LEU A 237 -16.45 11.58 -7.69
C LEU A 237 -17.89 12.00 -7.37
N THR A 238 -18.85 11.15 -7.71
CA THR A 238 -20.28 11.38 -7.44
C THR A 238 -20.88 10.12 -6.84
N LEU A 239 -21.33 10.23 -5.59
CA LEU A 239 -22.04 9.15 -4.90
C LEU A 239 -23.53 9.29 -5.16
N MET A 240 -24.15 8.23 -5.68
CA MET A 240 -25.55 8.20 -6.10
C MET A 240 -26.37 7.20 -5.28
N SER A 241 -27.62 7.55 -5.02
CA SER A 241 -28.63 6.67 -4.44
C SER A 241 -29.14 5.66 -5.48
N PRO A 242 -29.88 4.61 -5.04
CA PRO A 242 -30.51 3.64 -5.95
C PRO A 242 -31.46 4.32 -6.96
N THR A 243 -32.13 5.38 -6.49
CA THR A 243 -33.03 6.23 -7.26
C THR A 243 -32.31 7.16 -8.26
N GLY A 244 -30.98 7.11 -8.34
CA GLY A 244 -30.17 7.93 -9.25
C GLY A 244 -29.94 9.37 -8.78
N LYS A 245 -30.32 9.71 -7.54
CA LYS A 245 -30.10 11.03 -6.97
C LYS A 245 -28.66 11.14 -6.45
N GLU A 246 -28.00 12.25 -6.77
CA GLU A 246 -26.71 12.58 -6.19
C GLU A 246 -26.84 12.84 -4.68
N ILE A 247 -26.09 12.07 -3.88
CA ILE A 247 -26.00 12.20 -2.43
C ILE A 247 -24.81 13.10 -2.07
N ALA A 248 -23.66 12.86 -2.68
CA ALA A 248 -22.43 13.59 -2.42
C ALA A 248 -21.58 13.72 -3.67
N ARG A 249 -20.75 14.77 -3.72
CA ARG A 249 -19.77 14.98 -4.79
C ARG A 249 -18.47 15.54 -4.25
N SER A 250 -17.39 15.08 -4.85
CA SER A 250 -16.03 15.56 -4.59
C SER A 250 -15.26 15.68 -5.90
N LYS A 251 -14.17 16.46 -5.89
CA LYS A 251 -13.30 16.62 -7.05
C LYS A 251 -11.86 16.74 -6.60
N THR A 252 -10.96 16.20 -7.40
CA THR A 252 -9.53 16.39 -7.18
C THR A 252 -9.08 17.81 -7.53
N SER A 253 -7.87 18.14 -7.10
CA SER A 253 -7.11 19.25 -7.68
C SER A 253 -6.86 19.02 -9.18
N ILE A 254 -6.66 20.11 -9.92
CA ILE A 254 -6.40 20.03 -11.36
C ILE A 254 -4.91 19.80 -11.58
N ARG A 255 -4.57 18.73 -12.30
CA ARG A 255 -3.20 18.41 -12.74
C ARG A 255 -3.03 18.87 -14.18
N ARG A 256 -2.06 19.77 -14.43
CA ARG A 256 -1.95 20.48 -15.71
C ARG A 256 -0.90 19.89 -16.63
N GLY A 257 -1.24 19.71 -17.90
CA GLY A 257 -0.29 19.29 -18.93
C GLY A 257 0.36 17.92 -18.69
N GLN A 258 -0.33 17.00 -18.03
CA GLN A 258 0.21 15.68 -17.68
C GLN A 258 -0.66 14.58 -18.31
N PRO A 259 -0.10 13.72 -19.20
CA PRO A 259 -0.84 12.58 -19.75
C PRO A 259 -1.05 11.47 -18.69
N ASN A 260 -0.14 11.39 -17.72
CA ASN A 260 -0.16 10.45 -16.61
C ASN A 260 -0.15 11.23 -15.28
N PRO A 261 -1.25 11.88 -14.90
CA PRO A 261 -1.30 12.75 -13.72
C PRO A 261 -1.22 11.94 -12.43
N LEU A 262 -0.45 12.43 -11.46
CA LEU A 262 -0.40 11.89 -10.09
C LEU A 262 -1.29 12.75 -9.18
N PHE A 263 -2.37 12.18 -8.64
CA PHE A 263 -3.32 12.88 -7.77
C PHE A 263 -2.96 12.68 -6.29
N ARG A 264 -2.97 11.43 -5.81
CA ARG A 264 -2.80 11.02 -4.40
C ARG A 264 -3.71 11.79 -3.45
N GLU A 265 -4.99 11.83 -3.80
CA GLU A 265 -6.02 12.55 -3.04
C GLU A 265 -7.06 11.57 -2.51
N THR A 266 -7.29 11.59 -1.20
CA THR A 266 -8.28 10.74 -0.53
C THR A 266 -9.55 11.53 -0.21
N PHE A 267 -10.70 10.94 -0.51
CA PHE A 267 -12.02 11.47 -0.22
C PHE A 267 -12.75 10.55 0.75
N VAL A 268 -13.50 11.12 1.69
CA VAL A 268 -14.28 10.37 2.67
C VAL A 268 -15.76 10.68 2.51
N PHE A 269 -16.57 9.64 2.36
CA PHE A 269 -18.02 9.72 2.33
C PHE A 269 -18.61 9.01 3.55
N GLN A 270 -19.58 9.66 4.21
CA GLN A 270 -20.29 9.07 5.34
C GLN A 270 -21.44 8.21 4.80
N VAL A 271 -21.34 6.90 4.95
CA VAL A 271 -22.26 5.90 4.42
C VAL A 271 -22.53 4.84 5.49
N ALA A 272 -23.81 4.64 5.84
CA ALA A 272 -24.19 3.58 6.76
C ALA A 272 -24.05 2.20 6.09
N LEU A 273 -23.69 1.17 6.86
CA LEU A 273 -23.41 -0.17 6.34
C LEU A 273 -24.59 -0.74 5.54
N PHE A 274 -25.83 -0.53 6.01
CA PHE A 274 -27.03 -1.02 5.33
C PHE A 274 -27.31 -0.32 3.99
N GLN A 275 -26.75 0.88 3.76
CA GLN A 275 -26.92 1.62 2.52
C GLN A 275 -25.87 1.23 1.48
N LEU A 276 -24.66 0.86 1.94
CA LEU A 276 -23.50 0.63 1.09
C LEU A 276 -23.79 -0.28 -0.13
N PRO A 277 -24.50 -1.41 -0.01
CA PRO A 277 -24.75 -2.29 -1.16
C PRO A 277 -25.57 -1.62 -2.27
N GLU A 278 -26.40 -0.63 -1.93
CA GLU A 278 -27.32 0.01 -2.88
C GLU A 278 -26.73 1.26 -3.54
N LEU A 279 -25.56 1.72 -3.11
CA LEU A 279 -24.95 2.93 -3.63
C LEU A 279 -24.21 2.68 -4.94
N THR A 280 -24.11 3.73 -5.74
CA THR A 280 -23.24 3.76 -6.92
C THR A 280 -22.25 4.91 -6.78
N LEU A 281 -20.96 4.61 -6.83
CA LEU A 281 -19.89 5.58 -6.90
C LEU A 281 -19.49 5.77 -8.36
N MET A 282 -19.87 6.90 -8.94
CA MET A 282 -19.52 7.28 -10.30
C MET A 282 -18.23 8.12 -10.30
N ILE A 283 -17.26 7.69 -11.09
CA ILE A 283 -15.97 8.35 -11.28
C ILE A 283 -15.92 8.89 -12.71
N SER A 284 -15.66 10.18 -12.88
CA SER A 284 -15.55 10.81 -14.21
C SER A 284 -14.31 11.68 -14.29
N VAL A 285 -13.50 11.47 -15.32
CA VAL A 285 -12.29 12.27 -15.57
C VAL A 285 -12.61 13.35 -16.58
N TYR A 286 -12.17 14.58 -16.32
CA TYR A 286 -12.43 15.73 -17.18
C TYR A 286 -11.13 16.42 -17.59
N ASN A 287 -11.07 16.82 -18.86
CA ASN A 287 -10.14 17.81 -19.39
C ASN A 287 -10.72 19.23 -19.24
N LYS A 288 -10.03 20.07 -18.46
CA LYS A 288 -10.36 21.47 -18.25
C LYS A 288 -9.55 22.34 -19.22
N ARG A 289 -10.08 22.55 -20.43
CA ARG A 289 -9.46 23.43 -21.43
C ARG A 289 -9.58 24.92 -21.09
N SER A 290 -10.70 25.33 -20.49
CA SER A 290 -10.99 26.71 -20.08
C SER A 290 -12.10 26.73 -19.01
N MET A 291 -12.35 27.87 -18.36
CA MET A 291 -13.40 27.99 -17.34
C MET A 291 -14.79 27.58 -17.83
N LYS A 292 -15.10 27.77 -19.11
CA LYS A 292 -16.41 27.47 -19.70
C LYS A 292 -16.50 26.15 -20.46
N ARG A 293 -15.38 25.49 -20.78
CA ARG A 293 -15.36 24.27 -21.60
C ARG A 293 -14.67 23.16 -20.83
N LYS A 294 -15.47 22.14 -20.49
CA LYS A 294 -15.05 20.90 -19.85
C LYS A 294 -15.42 19.78 -20.79
N GLU A 295 -14.45 18.94 -21.09
CA GLU A 295 -14.60 17.77 -21.92
C GLU A 295 -14.39 16.55 -21.02
N MET A 296 -15.29 15.57 -21.09
CA MET A 296 -15.10 14.33 -20.36
C MET A 296 -14.09 13.50 -21.13
N ILE A 297 -13.10 12.94 -20.44
CA ILE A 297 -12.14 11.99 -21.02
C ILE A 297 -12.75 10.59 -20.99
N GLY A 298 -13.40 10.26 -19.87
CA GLY A 298 -14.15 9.04 -19.70
C GLY A 298 -14.61 8.87 -18.27
N TRP A 299 -15.26 7.73 -18.00
CA TRP A 299 -15.90 7.46 -16.72
C TRP A 299 -16.00 5.95 -16.45
N PHE A 300 -16.25 5.61 -15.19
CA PHE A 300 -16.66 4.26 -14.78
C PHE A 300 -17.50 4.37 -13.50
N ALA A 301 -18.19 3.30 -13.14
CA ALA A 301 -19.05 3.26 -11.96
C ALA A 301 -18.76 2.00 -11.14
N LEU A 302 -18.77 2.15 -9.81
CA LEU A 302 -18.56 1.08 -8.83
C LEU A 302 -19.81 0.95 -7.95
N GLY A 303 -20.16 -0.27 -7.52
CA GLY A 303 -21.27 -0.54 -6.60
C GLY A 303 -22.51 -1.12 -7.30
N MET A 304 -23.70 -0.71 -6.89
CA MET A 304 -24.98 -1.29 -7.37
C MET A 304 -25.15 -1.24 -8.90
N LYS A 305 -24.66 -0.18 -9.54
CA LYS A 305 -24.69 -0.01 -11.01
C LYS A 305 -23.26 0.04 -11.56
N SER A 306 -22.46 -0.97 -11.22
CA SER A 306 -21.09 -1.08 -11.73
C SER A 306 -21.06 -1.10 -13.26
N SER A 307 -20.06 -0.45 -13.85
CA SER A 307 -19.90 -0.37 -15.32
C SER A 307 -19.42 -1.66 -15.97
N GLY A 308 -18.82 -2.56 -15.18
CA GLY A 308 -18.23 -3.81 -15.64
C GLY A 308 -17.91 -4.75 -14.48
N GLU A 309 -17.44 -5.96 -14.82
CA GLU A 309 -17.11 -7.00 -13.85
C GLU A 309 -15.94 -6.61 -12.94
N GLU A 310 -14.91 -5.95 -13.50
CA GLU A 310 -13.74 -5.50 -12.73
C GLU A 310 -14.12 -4.45 -11.68
N GLU A 311 -15.03 -3.52 -12.01
CA GLU A 311 -15.57 -2.55 -11.07
C GLU A 311 -16.41 -3.21 -9.98
N GLN A 312 -17.25 -4.18 -10.36
CA GLN A 312 -18.07 -4.90 -9.39
C GLN A 312 -17.20 -5.70 -8.42
N SER A 313 -16.19 -6.40 -8.92
CA SER A 313 -15.23 -7.13 -8.10
C SER A 313 -14.49 -6.18 -7.16
N HIS A 314 -14.07 -4.99 -7.62
CA HIS A 314 -13.32 -4.07 -6.76
C HIS A 314 -14.18 -3.55 -5.60
N TRP A 315 -15.45 -3.27 -5.88
CA TRP A 315 -16.42 -2.90 -4.86
C TRP A 315 -16.66 -4.03 -3.85
N ASN A 316 -16.85 -5.26 -4.33
CA ASN A 316 -17.07 -6.43 -3.48
C ASN A 316 -15.84 -6.69 -2.59
N ASP A 317 -14.64 -6.69 -3.16
CA ASP A 317 -13.40 -6.89 -2.42
C ASP A 317 -13.23 -5.83 -1.32
N MET A 318 -13.58 -4.57 -1.59
CA MET A 318 -13.56 -3.52 -0.57
C MET A 318 -14.59 -3.79 0.56
N CYS A 319 -15.76 -4.34 0.24
CA CYS A 319 -16.77 -4.67 1.24
C CYS A 319 -16.32 -5.85 2.12
N GLU A 320 -15.57 -6.81 1.56
CA GLU A 320 -15.08 -8.00 2.25
C GLU A 320 -13.82 -7.73 3.10
N ASN A 321 -12.97 -6.77 2.68
CA ASN A 321 -11.66 -6.52 3.29
C ASN A 321 -11.66 -5.72 4.60
N LYS A 322 -12.79 -5.66 5.33
CA LYS A 322 -12.93 -5.14 6.72
C LYS A 322 -12.16 -3.84 7.05
N GLY A 323 -12.03 -2.93 6.09
CA GLY A 323 -11.36 -1.64 6.26
C GLY A 323 -9.92 -1.55 5.76
N GLU A 324 -9.35 -2.65 5.26
CA GLU A 324 -8.13 -2.60 4.44
C GLU A 324 -8.42 -1.96 3.09
N GLU A 325 -7.41 -1.30 2.53
CA GLU A 325 -7.52 -0.64 1.23
C GLU A 325 -7.21 -1.62 0.10
N VAL A 326 -8.13 -1.69 -0.85
CA VAL A 326 -7.96 -2.39 -2.12
C VAL A 326 -7.67 -1.35 -3.18
N GLN A 327 -6.65 -1.57 -4.01
CA GLN A 327 -6.33 -0.67 -5.12
C GLN A 327 -6.40 -1.40 -6.45
N ARG A 328 -6.97 -0.76 -7.47
CA ARG A 328 -7.11 -1.34 -8.81
C ARG A 328 -7.06 -0.28 -9.91
N TRP A 329 -6.65 -0.71 -11.10
CA TRP A 329 -6.81 0.06 -12.33
C TRP A 329 -8.20 -0.13 -12.90
N HIS A 330 -8.76 0.95 -13.44
CA HIS A 330 -10.02 0.91 -14.19
C HIS A 330 -9.84 1.62 -15.52
N VAL A 331 -10.23 0.96 -16.59
CA VAL A 331 -10.32 1.56 -17.91
C VAL A 331 -11.49 2.55 -17.92
N LEU A 332 -11.26 3.75 -18.45
CA LEU A 332 -12.31 4.73 -18.60
C LEU A 332 -13.15 4.42 -19.84
N LEU A 333 -14.46 4.30 -19.66
CA LEU A 333 -15.41 4.22 -20.77
C LEU A 333 -15.53 5.56 -21.49
N GLU A 334 -15.72 5.51 -22.81
CA GLU A 334 -15.93 6.70 -23.64
C GLU A 334 -17.23 7.45 -23.26
N SER A 335 -17.22 8.77 -23.48
CA SER A 335 -18.28 9.70 -23.06
C SER A 335 -19.29 10.03 -24.13
#